data_AF-F7S8P5-F1
#
_entry.id   AF-F7S8P5-F1
#
_cell.length_a   1.000
_cell.length_b   1.000
_cell.length_c   1.000
_cell.angle_alpha   90.00
_cell.angle_beta   90.00
_cell.angle_gamma   90.00
#
_symmetry.space_group_name_H-M   'P 1'
#
loop_
_entity.id
_entity.type
_entity.pdbx_description
1 polymer ?
#
loop_
_entity_poly.entity_id
_entity_poly.type
_entity_poly.pdbx_seq_one_letter_code
_entity_poly.pdbx_strand_id
1 'polypeptide(L)'
;MREPKLFAGARIRQIREQRGLQQRDIARRLGLSPSYMNQIENDRRPVPPRLAAPLCDLLGIPLAELSGDDEVRRAGDLLEAALDPALGPGRLTFTEARAAVRDTPELARRFIALYAAYRAQ
;
A
#
# COMPACT_ATOMS: atom_id res chain seq x y z
N MET A 1 8.16 -13.30 20.59
CA MET A 1 8.36 -12.90 19.17
C MET A 1 8.12 -11.40 19.08
N ARG A 2 9.05 -10.60 18.55
CA ARG A 2 8.83 -9.15 18.36
C ARG A 2 7.81 -8.96 17.24
N GLU A 3 6.73 -8.21 17.47
CA GLU A 3 5.84 -7.79 16.37
C GLU A 3 6.64 -6.97 15.35
N PRO A 4 6.49 -7.26 14.04
CA PRO A 4 7.15 -6.48 12.99
C PRO A 4 6.66 -5.03 13.02
N LYS A 5 7.58 -4.08 12.79
CA LYS A 5 7.26 -2.65 12.79
C LYS A 5 6.55 -2.29 11.48
N LEU A 6 5.36 -1.70 11.60
CA LEU A 6 4.55 -1.23 10.48
C LEU A 6 5.00 0.16 10.01
N PHE A 7 5.60 0.25 8.83
CA PHE A 7 5.93 1.51 8.17
C PHE A 7 5.02 1.68 6.94
N ALA A 8 4.15 2.67 7.00
CA ALA A 8 3.04 2.86 6.07
C ALA A 8 2.79 4.34 5.75
N GLY A 9 3.75 5.22 6.08
CA GLY A 9 3.56 6.66 6.10
C GLY A 9 3.08 7.24 4.78
N ALA A 10 3.76 6.88 3.69
CA ALA A 10 3.39 7.30 2.34
C ALA A 10 1.98 6.85 1.94
N ARG A 11 1.59 5.62 2.31
CA ARG A 11 0.27 5.06 1.99
C ARG A 11 -0.85 5.75 2.76
N ILE A 12 -0.63 5.98 4.06
CA ILE A 12 -1.54 6.75 4.93
C ILE A 12 -1.78 8.13 4.32
N ARG A 13 -0.69 8.82 3.96
CA ARG A 13 -0.73 10.15 3.36
C ARG A 13 -1.53 10.17 2.06
N GLN A 14 -1.24 9.22 1.16
CA GLN A 14 -1.93 9.11 -0.13
C GLN A 14 -3.44 8.95 0.04
N ILE A 15 -3.88 8.00 0.88
CA ILE A 15 -5.32 7.73 1.08
C ILE A 15 -5.99 8.91 1.77
N ARG A 16 -5.30 9.51 2.75
CA ARG A 16 -5.77 10.72 3.43
C ARG A 16 -6.02 11.85 2.43
N GLU A 17 -5.06 12.12 1.55
CA GLU A 17 -5.15 13.18 0.53
C GLU A 17 -6.25 12.89 -0.50
N GLN A 18 -6.35 11.64 -0.98
CA GLN A 18 -7.42 11.20 -1.89
C GLN A 18 -8.82 11.40 -1.32
N ARG A 19 -8.98 11.30 0.01
CA ARG A 19 -10.26 11.49 0.71
C ARG A 19 -10.48 12.91 1.21
N GLY A 20 -9.60 13.86 0.89
CA GLY A 20 -9.71 15.25 1.36
C GLY A 20 -9.59 15.39 2.88
N LEU A 21 -9.01 14.40 3.57
CA LEU A 21 -8.84 14.41 5.02
C LEU A 21 -7.61 15.24 5.40
N GLN A 22 -7.72 16.05 6.46
CA GLN A 22 -6.58 16.82 6.95
C GLN A 22 -5.80 16.01 7.99
N GLN A 23 -4.47 16.09 7.92
CA GLN A 23 -3.58 15.36 8.85
C GLN A 23 -3.90 15.69 10.32
N ARG A 24 -4.19 16.96 10.63
CA ARG A 24 -4.57 17.42 11.98
C ARG A 24 -5.85 16.80 12.51
N ASP A 25 -6.79 16.44 11.62
CA ASP A 25 -8.07 15.87 12.02
C ASP A 25 -7.94 14.37 12.30
N ILE A 26 -7.15 13.65 11.49
CA ILE A 26 -6.75 12.27 11.81
C ILE A 26 -5.99 12.22 13.14
N ALA A 27 -5.00 13.11 13.33
CA ALA A 27 -4.25 13.19 14.57
C ALA A 27 -5.17 13.36 15.79
N ARG A 28 -6.11 14.33 15.72
CA ARG A 28 -7.08 14.59 16.78
C ARG A 28 -7.95 13.38 17.09
N ARG A 29 -8.49 12.70 16.06
CA ARG A 29 -9.34 11.50 16.23
C ARG A 29 -8.59 10.31 16.83
N LEU A 30 -7.27 10.23 16.61
CA LEU A 30 -6.40 9.20 17.20
C LEU A 30 -5.79 9.61 18.55
N GLY A 31 -6.12 10.79 19.09
CA GLY A 31 -5.51 11.29 20.32
C GLY A 31 -4.01 11.59 20.19
N LEU A 32 -3.54 11.93 18.98
CA LEU A 32 -2.15 12.25 18.66
C LEU A 32 -1.94 13.74 18.44
N SER A 33 -0.70 14.20 18.62
CA SER A 33 -0.32 15.53 18.14
C SER A 33 -0.15 15.53 16.61
N PRO A 34 -0.39 16.66 15.93
CA PRO A 34 -0.13 16.77 14.48
C PRO A 34 1.32 16.42 14.11
N SER A 35 2.28 16.80 14.96
CA SER A 35 3.71 16.46 14.75
C SER A 35 3.95 14.95 14.80
N TYR A 36 3.29 14.22 15.71
CA TYR A 36 3.42 12.76 15.77
C TYR A 36 2.78 12.08 14.56
N MET A 37 1.61 12.55 14.11
CA MET A 37 1.00 12.08 12.87
C MET A 37 1.90 12.36 11.65
N ASN A 38 2.54 13.53 11.60
CA ASN A 38 3.51 13.84 10.56
C ASN A 38 4.74 12.92 10.62
N GLN A 39 5.23 12.54 11.81
CA GLN A 39 6.31 11.57 11.93
C GLN A 39 5.91 10.17 11.41
N ILE A 40 4.66 9.76 11.62
CA ILE A 40 4.11 8.52 11.06
C ILE A 40 4.01 8.62 9.53
N GLU A 41 3.42 9.69 8.98
CA GLU A 41 3.25 9.88 7.54
C GLU A 41 4.58 10.00 6.76
N ASN A 42 5.68 10.34 7.44
CA ASN A 42 7.02 10.41 6.86
C ASN A 42 7.93 9.24 7.30
N ASP A 43 7.36 8.16 7.86
CA ASP A 43 8.07 6.94 8.29
C ASP A 43 9.22 7.18 9.30
N ARG A 44 9.24 8.33 9.98
CA ARG A 44 10.15 8.62 11.10
C ARG A 44 9.78 7.84 12.35
N ARG A 45 8.52 7.44 12.46
CA ARG A 45 7.99 6.54 13.48
C ARG A 45 7.14 5.46 12.79
N PRO A 46 7.27 4.18 13.17
CA PRO A 46 6.33 3.18 12.71
C PRO A 46 4.94 3.47 13.28
N VAL A 47 3.90 2.99 12.61
CA VAL A 47 2.54 2.96 13.13
C VAL A 47 2.53 2.08 14.39
N PRO A 48 2.19 2.63 15.57
CA PRO A 48 2.04 1.83 16.78
C PRO A 48 0.95 0.75 16.57
N PRO A 49 1.14 -0.49 17.04
CA PRO A 49 0.16 -1.57 16.84
C PRO A 49 -1.27 -1.18 17.25
N ARG A 50 -1.39 -0.50 18.40
CA ARG A 50 -2.67 0.02 18.92
C ARG A 50 -3.37 1.02 18.01
N LEU A 51 -2.66 1.64 17.07
CA LEU A 51 -3.21 2.63 16.14
C LEU A 51 -3.51 2.04 14.76
N ALA A 52 -3.07 0.82 14.45
CA ALA A 52 -3.24 0.24 13.12
C ALA A 52 -4.72 0.09 12.73
N ALA A 53 -5.53 -0.56 13.57
CA ALA A 53 -6.96 -0.71 13.34
C ALA A 53 -7.73 0.63 13.35
N PRO A 54 -7.58 1.51 14.36
CA PRO A 54 -8.23 2.82 14.34
C PRO A 54 -7.87 3.68 13.12
N LEU A 55 -6.62 3.61 12.65
CA LEU A 55 -6.20 4.31 11.45
C LEU A 55 -6.87 3.74 10.21
N CYS A 56 -6.98 2.41 10.09
CA CYS A 56 -7.72 1.74 9.02
C CYS A 56 -9.19 2.13 9.01
N ASP A 57 -9.84 2.22 10.17
CA ASP A 57 -11.24 2.65 10.29
C ASP A 57 -11.43 4.09 9.81
N LEU A 58 -10.54 5.00 10.24
CA LEU A 58 -10.58 6.41 9.80
C LEU A 58 -10.30 6.57 8.31
N LEU A 59 -9.40 5.76 7.77
CA LEU A 59 -9.06 5.73 6.36
C LEU A 59 -10.03 4.85 5.55
N GLY A 60 -10.98 4.16 6.18
CA GLY A 60 -11.92 3.20 5.57
C GLY A 60 -11.27 2.21 4.60
N ILE A 61 -10.20 1.55 5.03
CA ILE A 61 -9.46 0.52 4.28
C ILE A 61 -9.20 -0.71 5.15
N PRO A 62 -9.01 -1.91 4.58
CA PRO A 62 -8.51 -3.06 5.33
C PRO A 62 -7.04 -2.89 5.72
N LEU A 63 -6.62 -3.53 6.84
CA LEU A 63 -5.23 -3.47 7.34
C LEU A 63 -4.19 -3.94 6.32
N ALA A 64 -4.52 -4.93 5.48
CA ALA A 64 -3.63 -5.40 4.43
C ALA A 64 -3.21 -4.29 3.44
N GLU A 65 -4.09 -3.33 3.18
CA GLU A 65 -3.83 -2.20 2.30
C GLU A 65 -2.92 -1.15 2.94
N LEU A 66 -2.88 -1.10 4.28
CA LEU A 66 -2.04 -0.19 5.04
C LEU A 66 -0.57 -0.65 5.06
N SER A 67 -0.32 -1.96 5.10
CA SER A 67 0.99 -2.50 5.48
C SER A 67 2.15 -2.34 4.49
N GLY A 68 1.92 -1.86 3.27
CA GLY A 68 2.97 -1.76 2.25
C GLY A 68 3.48 -3.14 1.75
N ASP A 69 3.25 -4.21 2.50
CA ASP A 69 3.26 -5.61 2.05
C ASP A 69 2.43 -5.77 0.78
N ASP A 70 1.39 -4.95 0.62
CA ASP A 70 0.57 -4.92 -0.58
C ASP A 70 1.35 -4.43 -1.82
N GLU A 71 2.29 -3.49 -1.68
CA GLU A 71 3.13 -3.04 -2.80
C GLU A 71 4.11 -4.14 -3.23
N VAL A 72 4.78 -4.78 -2.25
CA VAL A 72 5.70 -5.89 -2.48
C VAL A 72 4.96 -7.11 -3.05
N ARG A 73 3.80 -7.45 -2.48
CA ARG A 73 2.95 -8.55 -2.91
C ARG A 73 2.42 -8.31 -4.33
N ARG A 74 1.86 -7.13 -4.62
CA ARG A 74 1.39 -6.80 -5.98
C ARG A 74 2.53 -6.72 -6.99
N ALA A 75 3.72 -6.28 -6.59
CA ALA A 75 4.89 -6.31 -7.46
C ALA A 75 5.30 -7.77 -7.77
N GLY A 76 5.20 -8.67 -6.79
CA GLY A 76 5.32 -10.11 -6.99
C GLY A 76 4.25 -10.67 -7.94
N ASP A 77 2.97 -10.38 -7.70
CA ASP A 77 1.86 -10.81 -8.56
C ASP A 77 2.02 -10.30 -10.00
N LEU A 78 2.49 -9.07 -10.17
CA LEU A 78 2.74 -8.45 -11.48
C LEU A 78 3.93 -9.12 -12.19
N LEU A 79 5.00 -9.47 -11.47
CA LEU A 79 6.11 -10.24 -12.02
C LEU A 79 5.67 -11.62 -12.48
N GLU A 80 4.94 -12.35 -11.63
CA GLU A 80 4.41 -13.68 -11.98
C GLU A 80 3.55 -13.63 -13.24
N ALA A 81 2.66 -12.63 -13.34
CA ALA A 81 1.88 -12.41 -14.55
C ALA A 81 2.76 -12.07 -15.76
N ALA A 82 3.79 -11.24 -15.58
CA ALA A 82 4.71 -10.84 -16.65
C ALA A 82 5.63 -11.97 -17.14
N LEU A 83 5.76 -13.07 -16.39
CA LEU A 83 6.53 -14.25 -16.79
C LEU A 83 5.74 -15.21 -17.69
N ASP A 84 4.44 -14.97 -17.92
CA ASP A 84 3.64 -15.82 -18.81
C ASP A 84 4.16 -15.76 -20.26
N PRO A 85 4.50 -16.92 -20.89
CA PRO A 85 4.96 -16.97 -22.27
C PRO A 85 4.02 -16.31 -23.30
N ALA A 86 2.72 -16.21 -23.00
CA ALA A 86 1.73 -15.56 -23.86
C ALA A 86 1.98 -14.06 -24.04
N LEU A 87 2.73 -13.41 -23.15
CA LEU A 87 3.09 -11.98 -23.27
C LEU A 87 4.28 -11.73 -24.19
N GLY A 88 4.94 -12.77 -24.69
CA GLY A 88 6.05 -12.66 -25.62
C GLY A 88 7.37 -12.26 -24.96
N PRO A 89 8.38 -11.84 -25.75
CA PRO A 89 9.72 -11.56 -25.25
C PRO A 89 9.77 -10.25 -24.45
N GLY A 90 10.18 -10.35 -23.18
CA GLY A 90 10.37 -9.22 -22.29
C GLY A 90 10.53 -9.71 -20.86
N ARG A 91 11.30 -9.00 -20.03
CA ARG A 91 11.40 -9.31 -18.59
C ARG A 91 11.20 -8.05 -17.79
N LEU A 92 10.18 -8.07 -16.95
CA LEU A 92 9.98 -7.05 -15.92
C LEU A 92 10.90 -7.41 -14.75
N THR A 93 11.63 -6.43 -14.23
CA THR A 93 12.39 -6.58 -12.98
C THR A 93 11.51 -6.25 -11.78
N PHE A 94 11.87 -6.74 -10.59
CA PHE A 94 11.13 -6.42 -9.36
C PHE A 94 11.11 -4.91 -9.08
N THR A 95 12.17 -4.19 -9.43
CA THR A 95 12.25 -2.73 -9.30
C THR A 95 11.23 -2.04 -10.21
N GLU A 96 11.10 -2.47 -11.46
CA GLU A 96 10.11 -1.93 -12.41
C GLU A 96 8.69 -2.29 -12.00
N ALA A 97 8.46 -3.52 -11.52
CA ALA A 97 7.16 -3.96 -11.01
C ALA A 97 6.71 -3.12 -9.81
N ARG A 98 7.61 -2.88 -8.84
CA ARG A 98 7.34 -1.97 -7.72
C ARG A 98 7.08 -0.56 -8.18
N ALA A 99 7.87 -0.03 -9.11
CA ALA A 99 7.64 1.30 -9.68
C ALA A 99 6.25 1.39 -10.32
N ALA A 100 5.83 0.39 -11.09
CA ALA A 100 4.50 0.34 -11.71
C ALA A 100 3.37 0.31 -10.66
N VAL A 101 3.52 -0.47 -9.59
CA VAL A 101 2.52 -0.52 -8.49
C VAL A 101 2.44 0.80 -7.74
N ARG A 102 3.56 1.49 -7.54
CA ARG A 102 3.61 2.79 -6.85
C ARG A 102 3.08 3.93 -7.72
N ASP A 103 3.53 4.00 -8.97
CA ASP A 103 3.31 5.15 -9.85
C ASP A 103 1.99 5.00 -10.62
N THR A 104 1.56 3.77 -10.92
CA THR A 104 0.31 3.45 -11.64
C THR A 104 -0.49 2.31 -10.97
N PRO A 105 -0.93 2.48 -9.72
CA PRO A 105 -1.49 1.40 -8.90
C PRO A 105 -2.71 0.71 -9.52
N GLU A 106 -3.56 1.48 -10.21
CA GLU A 106 -4.83 0.97 -10.71
C GLU A 106 -4.71 0.22 -12.03
N LEU A 107 -3.70 0.57 -12.84
CA LEU A 107 -3.30 -0.22 -13.99
C LEU A 107 -2.73 -1.56 -13.55
N ALA A 108 -1.79 -1.55 -12.58
CA ALA A 108 -1.21 -2.77 -12.03
C ALA A 108 -2.30 -3.70 -11.46
N ARG A 109 -3.26 -3.15 -10.70
CA ARG A 109 -4.39 -3.92 -10.14
C ARG A 109 -5.27 -4.54 -11.23
N ARG A 110 -5.65 -3.76 -12.25
CA ARG A 110 -6.49 -4.23 -13.37
C ARG A 110 -5.79 -5.32 -14.17
N PHE A 111 -4.49 -5.17 -14.42
CA PHE A 111 -3.69 -6.16 -15.13
C PHE A 111 -3.61 -7.49 -14.38
N ILE A 112 -3.29 -7.46 -13.08
CA ILE A 112 -3.24 -8.67 -12.23
C ILE A 112 -4.61 -9.37 -12.24
N ALA A 113 -5.71 -8.62 -12.09
CA ALA A 113 -7.07 -9.18 -12.11
C ALA A 113 -7.43 -9.81 -13.46
N LEU A 114 -7.06 -9.17 -14.58
CA LEU A 114 -7.25 -9.70 -15.92
C LEU A 114 -6.51 -11.03 -16.11
N TYR A 115 -5.24 -11.09 -15.71
CA TYR A 115 -4.43 -12.29 -15.83
C TYR A 115 -4.95 -13.44 -14.95
N ALA A 116 -5.38 -13.15 -13.71
CA ALA A 116 -6.02 -14.14 -12.85
C ALA A 116 -7.30 -14.71 -13.47
N ALA A 117 -8.13 -13.87 -14.10
CA ALA A 117 -9.34 -14.31 -14.80
C ALA A 117 -9.04 -15.13 -16.07
N TYR A 118 -7.94 -14.83 -16.76
CA TYR A 118 -7.45 -15.62 -17.90
C TYR A 118 -6.95 -17.00 -17.46
N ARG A 119 -6.20 -17.09 -16.36
CA ARG A 119 -5.67 -18.35 -15.80
C ARG A 119 -6.73 -19.27 -15.18
N ALA A 120 -7.88 -18.73 -14.83
CA ALA A 120 -9.00 -19.48 -14.23
C ALA A 120 -9.95 -20.10 -15.27
N GLN A 121 -9.75 -19.79 -16.56
CA GLN A 121 -10.45 -20.41 -17.70
C GLN A 121 -9.69 -21.64 -18.18
#